data_AF-A0A7J2UP73-F1
#
_entry.id   AF-A0A7J2UP73-F1
#
_cell.length_a   1.000
_cell.length_b   1.000
_cell.length_c   1.000
_cell.angle_alpha   90.00
_cell.angle_beta   90.00
_cell.angle_gamma   90.00
#
_symmetry.space_group_name_H-M   'P 1'
#
loop_
_entity.id
_entity.type
_entity.pdbx_description
1 polymer ?
#
loop_
_entity_poly.entity_id
_entity_poly.type
_entity_poly.pdbx_seq_one_letter_code
_entity_poly.pdbx_strand_id
1 'polypeptide(L)'
;TRRLELELLCYAAADHQISEAVKKVGVGERTSKVVLIALAEKRRDATNALRRLANTVLLEQDPAVLELSPAKVRKLRKTFSISDRELEAADLEDLVLERVASLSLLL
;
A
#
# COMPACT_ATOMS: atom_id res chain seq x y z
N THR A 1 -5.70 -4.78 22.03
CA THR A 1 -5.57 -3.45 21.40
C THR A 1 -5.50 -3.65 19.90
N ARG A 2 -6.47 -3.11 19.14
CA ARG A 2 -6.47 -3.15 17.67
C ARG A 2 -5.40 -2.16 17.19
N ARG A 3 -4.38 -2.63 16.45
CA ARG A 3 -3.30 -1.78 15.93
C ARG A 3 -3.67 -1.30 14.54
N LEU A 4 -4.21 -0.07 14.46
CA LEU A 4 -4.76 0.51 13.23
C LEU A 4 -3.74 0.51 12.08
N GLU A 5 -2.46 0.67 12.38
CA GLU A 5 -1.37 0.59 11.43
C GLU A 5 -1.24 -0.81 10.78
N LEU A 6 -1.48 -1.88 11.55
CA LEU A 6 -1.47 -3.24 11.02
C LEU A 6 -2.73 -3.54 10.22
N GLU A 7 -3.87 -2.99 10.63
CA GLU A 7 -5.12 -3.13 9.87
C GLU A 7 -5.03 -2.45 8.51
N LEU A 8 -4.52 -1.22 8.48
CA LEU A 8 -4.29 -0.49 7.24
C LEU A 8 -3.37 -1.27 6.31
N LEU A 9 -2.33 -1.90 6.85
CA LEU A 9 -1.41 -2.75 6.07
C LEU A 9 -2.14 -3.97 5.47
N CYS A 10 -2.97 -4.66 6.27
CA CYS A 10 -3.79 -5.78 5.82
C CYS A 10 -4.78 -5.36 4.72
N TYR A 11 -5.47 -4.24 4.89
CA TYR A 11 -6.35 -3.67 3.86
C TYR A 11 -5.58 -3.36 2.58
N ALA A 12 -4.46 -2.66 2.66
CA ALA A 12 -3.63 -2.34 1.48
C ALA A 12 -3.11 -3.60 0.76
N ALA A 13 -2.90 -4.70 1.50
CA ALA A 13 -2.45 -5.97 0.95
C ALA A 13 -3.56 -6.87 0.39
N ALA A 14 -4.83 -6.51 0.61
CA ALA A 14 -5.97 -7.39 0.42
C ALA A 14 -5.75 -8.76 1.09
N ASP A 15 -5.29 -8.77 2.35
CA ASP A 15 -4.95 -9.99 3.07
C ASP A 15 -5.24 -9.88 4.57
N HIS A 16 -5.84 -10.90 5.17
CA HIS A 16 -6.11 -10.92 6.61
C HIS A 16 -4.89 -11.33 7.43
N GLN A 17 -3.92 -12.03 6.82
CA GLN A 17 -2.73 -12.48 7.51
C GLN A 17 -1.66 -11.40 7.49
N ILE A 18 -1.30 -10.88 8.67
CA ILE A 18 -0.27 -9.82 8.81
C ILE A 18 1.05 -10.24 8.16
N SER A 19 1.45 -11.51 8.29
CA SER A 19 2.68 -12.03 7.67
C SER A 19 2.66 -11.91 6.14
N GLU A 20 1.53 -12.18 5.51
CA GLU A 20 1.38 -12.06 4.06
C GLU A 20 1.23 -10.60 3.63
N ALA A 21 0.53 -9.78 4.43
CA ALA A 21 0.44 -8.35 4.20
C ALA A 21 1.82 -7.68 4.22
N VAL A 22 2.66 -7.99 5.21
CA VAL A 22 4.05 -7.48 5.28
C VAL A 22 4.87 -7.92 4.07
N LYS A 23 4.71 -9.17 3.59
CA LYS A 23 5.42 -9.63 2.38
C LYS A 23 4.97 -8.87 1.11
N LYS A 24 3.68 -8.56 0.99
CA LYS A 24 3.12 -7.89 -0.19
C LYS A 24 3.44 -6.39 -0.25
N VAL A 25 3.24 -5.67 0.87
CA VAL A 25 3.26 -4.20 0.91
C VAL A 25 4.18 -3.61 2.00
N GLY A 26 4.82 -4.46 2.81
CA GLY A 26 5.75 -4.01 3.85
C GLY A 26 7.10 -3.52 3.31
N VAL A 27 7.87 -2.92 4.21
CA VAL A 27 9.25 -2.46 3.96
C VAL A 27 10.22 -3.59 4.34
N GLY A 28 11.19 -3.90 3.48
CA GLY A 28 12.24 -4.88 3.73
C GLY A 28 13.63 -4.33 3.40
N GLU A 29 14.67 -5.14 3.60
CA GLU A 29 16.08 -4.73 3.43
C GLU A 29 16.42 -4.20 2.04
N ARG A 30 15.66 -4.61 1.01
CA ARG A 30 15.87 -4.19 -0.38
C ARG A 30 14.94 -3.04 -0.80
N THR A 31 14.17 -2.47 0.11
CA THR A 31 13.24 -1.39 -0.19
C THR A 31 13.98 -0.07 -0.30
N SER A 32 14.05 0.47 -1.52
CA SER A 32 14.67 1.78 -1.80
C SER A 32 13.66 2.93 -1.94
N LYS A 33 12.38 2.61 -2.10
CA LYS A 33 11.27 3.57 -2.21
C LYS A 33 10.19 3.19 -1.21
N VAL A 34 9.76 4.16 -0.41
CA VAL A 34 8.76 3.95 0.65
C VAL A 34 7.63 4.96 0.51
N VAL A 35 6.45 4.59 0.99
CA VAL A 35 5.32 5.51 1.20
C VAL A 35 5.08 5.59 2.70
N LEU A 36 5.00 6.80 3.22
CA LEU A 36 4.67 7.05 4.62
C LEU A 36 3.20 7.42 4.75
N ILE A 37 2.50 6.78 5.68
CA ILE A 37 1.09 7.07 5.98
C ILE A 37 0.98 7.41 7.47
N ALA A 38 0.28 8.50 7.78
CA ALA A 38 0.00 8.91 9.15
C ALA A 38 -1.50 9.19 9.31
N LEU A 39 -2.10 8.59 10.33
CA LEU A 39 -3.49 8.80 10.71
C LEU A 39 -3.51 9.61 12.01
N ALA A 40 -4.23 10.73 12.01
CA ALA A 40 -4.42 11.59 13.17
C ALA A 40 -5.74 12.34 13.06
N GLU A 41 -6.35 12.69 14.20
CA GLU A 41 -7.58 13.50 14.24
C GLU A 41 -7.38 14.89 13.63
N LYS A 42 -6.17 15.44 13.76
CA LYS A 42 -5.81 16.75 13.22
C LYS A 42 -4.75 16.59 12.15
N ARG A 43 -5.02 17.18 10.98
CA ARG A 43 -4.07 17.21 9.85
C ARG A 43 -2.67 17.70 10.24
N ARG A 44 -2.58 18.69 11.13
CA ARG A 44 -1.31 19.25 11.61
C ARG A 44 -0.45 18.18 12.29
N ASP A 45 -1.07 17.31 13.07
CA ASP A 45 -0.36 16.30 13.86
C ASP A 45 0.17 15.19 12.94
N ALA A 46 -0.63 14.74 11.97
CA ALA A 46 -0.19 13.82 10.91
C ALA A 46 0.97 14.41 10.09
N THR A 47 0.85 15.68 9.67
CA THR A 47 1.89 16.36 8.88
C THR A 47 3.20 16.49 9.67
N ASN A 48 3.11 16.84 10.96
CA ASN A 48 4.28 16.95 11.83
C ASN A 48 4.95 15.58 12.05
N ALA A 49 4.16 14.51 12.23
CA ALA A 49 4.68 13.16 12.36
C ALA A 49 5.42 12.72 11.09
N LEU A 50 4.83 12.94 9.91
CA LEU A 50 5.45 12.62 8.62
C LEU A 50 6.77 13.38 8.41
N ARG A 51 6.81 14.68 8.71
CA ARG A 51 8.05 15.49 8.60
C ARG A 51 9.15 15.00 9.53
N ARG A 52 8.81 14.71 10.79
CA ARG A 52 9.76 14.17 11.77
C ARG A 52 10.33 12.84 11.29
N LEU A 53 9.47 11.93 10.82
CA LEU A 53 9.89 10.63 10.34
C LEU A 53 10.75 10.73 9.08
N ALA A 54 10.35 11.55 8.10
CA ALA A 54 11.13 11.77 6.88
C ALA A 54 12.55 12.29 7.20
N ASN A 55 12.68 13.21 8.16
CA ASN A 55 13.98 13.72 8.59
C ASN A 55 14.82 12.65 9.32
N THR A 56 14.20 11.84 10.17
CA THR A 56 14.89 10.76 10.90
C THR A 56 15.43 9.68 9.97
N VAL A 57 14.70 9.37 8.90
CA VAL A 57 15.03 8.30 7.95
C VAL A 57 15.75 8.84 6.69
N LEU A 58 16.09 10.14 6.68
CA LEU A 58 16.78 10.83 5.58
C LEU A 58 16.12 10.58 4.21
N LEU A 59 14.78 10.63 4.18
CA LEU A 59 14.01 10.38 2.97
C LEU A 59 13.91 11.65 2.11
N GLU A 60 14.13 11.49 0.81
CA GLU A 60 13.82 12.51 -0.19
C GLU A 60 12.41 12.29 -0.74
N GLN A 61 11.65 13.37 -0.91
CA GLN A 61 10.31 13.29 -1.49
C GLN A 61 10.42 13.11 -3.00
N ASP A 62 9.89 11.99 -3.50
CA ASP A 62 9.81 11.67 -4.93
C ASP A 62 8.35 11.35 -5.31
N PRO A 63 7.63 12.28 -5.98
CA PRO A 63 6.27 12.05 -6.44
C PRO A 63 6.15 10.85 -7.40
N ALA A 64 7.20 10.52 -8.15
CA ALA A 64 7.21 9.42 -9.11
C ALA A 64 7.17 8.03 -8.42
N VAL A 65 7.30 7.98 -7.08
CA VAL A 65 7.04 6.77 -6.30
C VAL A 65 5.61 6.26 -6.50
N LEU A 66 4.64 7.12 -6.82
CA LEU A 66 3.25 6.72 -7.05
C LEU A 66 2.92 6.40 -8.51
N GLU A 67 3.75 6.81 -9.47
CA GLU A 67 3.50 6.59 -10.91
C GLU A 67 3.53 5.10 -11.29
N LEU A 68 2.55 4.65 -12.06
CA LEU A 68 2.46 3.26 -12.53
C LEU A 68 3.34 3.00 -13.75
N SER A 69 4.63 2.75 -13.51
CA SER A 69 5.50 2.23 -14.57
C SER A 69 5.08 0.82 -15.03
N PRO A 70 5.43 0.39 -16.26
CA PRO A 70 5.15 -0.97 -16.73
C PRO A 70 5.68 -2.09 -15.81
N ALA A 71 6.80 -1.84 -15.12
CA ALA A 71 7.35 -2.77 -14.14
C ALA A 71 6.47 -2.88 -12.88
N LYS A 72 5.92 -1.75 -12.38
CA LYS A 72 4.97 -1.75 -11.26
C LYS A 72 3.67 -2.42 -11.63
N VAL A 73 3.14 -2.16 -12.83
CA VAL A 73 1.95 -2.83 -13.37
C VAL A 73 2.13 -4.34 -13.34
N ARG A 74 3.23 -4.88 -13.89
CA ARG A 74 3.52 -6.32 -13.85
C ARG A 74 3.62 -6.87 -12.42
N LYS A 75 4.24 -6.11 -11.51
CA LYS A 75 4.37 -6.52 -10.10
C LYS A 75 3.01 -6.55 -9.41
N LEU A 76 2.18 -5.52 -9.56
CA LEU A 76 0.84 -5.43 -9.00
C LEU A 76 -0.05 -6.56 -9.51
N ARG A 77 -0.04 -6.81 -10.83
CA ARG A 77 -0.77 -7.95 -11.42
C ARG A 77 -0.42 -9.27 -10.75
N LYS A 78 0.87 -9.54 -10.54
CA LYS A 78 1.33 -10.75 -9.85
C LYS A 78 0.94 -10.77 -8.37
N THR A 79 1.08 -9.65 -7.67
CA THR A 79 0.77 -9.55 -6.23
C THR A 79 -0.72 -9.75 -5.94
N PHE A 80 -1.59 -9.24 -6.80
CA PHE A 80 -3.05 -9.31 -6.64
C PHE A 80 -3.71 -10.39 -7.51
N SER A 81 -2.91 -11.25 -8.15
CA SER A 81 -3.36 -12.36 -9.00
C SER A 81 -4.34 -11.91 -10.10
N ILE A 82 -4.03 -10.80 -10.77
CA ILE A 82 -4.87 -10.21 -11.83
C ILE A 82 -4.46 -10.79 -13.19
N SER A 83 -5.43 -11.42 -13.85
CA SER A 83 -5.30 -12.06 -15.16
C SER A 83 -5.41 -11.05 -16.32
N ASP A 84 -4.97 -11.46 -17.52
CA ASP A 84 -5.14 -10.62 -18.73
C ASP A 84 -6.62 -10.41 -19.07
N ARG A 85 -7.47 -11.42 -18.85
CA ARG A 85 -8.92 -11.33 -19.10
C ARG A 85 -9.60 -10.27 -18.23
N GLU A 86 -9.16 -10.12 -16.97
CA GLU A 86 -9.71 -9.08 -16.09
C GLU A 86 -9.31 -7.69 -16.59
N LEU A 87 -8.10 -7.54 -17.14
CA LEU A 87 -7.62 -6.29 -17.73
C LEU A 87 -8.30 -5.92 -19.06
N GLU A 88 -8.94 -6.89 -19.72
CA GLU A 88 -9.81 -6.60 -20.87
C GLU A 88 -11.15 -5.96 -20.42
N ALA A 89 -11.53 -6.15 -19.14
CA ALA A 89 -12.81 -5.70 -18.61
C ALA A 89 -12.72 -4.42 -17.76
N ALA A 90 -11.59 -4.19 -17.08
CA ALA A 90 -11.40 -3.04 -16.20
C ALA A 90 -9.91 -2.64 -16.06
N ASP A 91 -9.68 -1.40 -15.62
CA ASP A 91 -8.35 -0.90 -15.34
C ASP A 91 -7.73 -1.58 -14.11
N LEU A 92 -6.40 -1.61 -14.05
CA LEU A 92 -5.66 -2.29 -12.98
C LEU A 92 -6.02 -1.74 -11.60
N GLU A 93 -6.16 -0.44 -11.47
CA GLU A 93 -6.50 0.26 -10.23
C GLU A 93 -7.85 -0.20 -9.69
N ASP A 94 -8.85 -0.32 -10.55
CA ASP A 94 -10.20 -0.77 -10.18
C ASP A 94 -10.18 -2.22 -9.69
N LEU A 95 -9.45 -3.09 -10.38
CA LEU A 95 -9.30 -4.49 -9.98
C LEU A 95 -8.57 -4.63 -8.64
N VAL A 96 -7.53 -3.82 -8.39
CA VAL A 96 -6.84 -3.79 -7.09
C VAL A 96 -7.79 -3.29 -5.99
N LEU A 97 -8.56 -2.23 -6.26
CA LEU A 97 -9.56 -1.72 -5.32
C LEU A 97 -10.64 -2.76 -5.02
N GLU A 98 -11.08 -3.54 -6.01
CA GLU A 98 -12.02 -4.64 -5.81
C GLU A 98 -11.44 -5.71 -4.85
N ARG A 99 -10.17 -6.07 -4.99
CA ARG A 99 -9.51 -7.02 -4.08
C ARG A 99 -9.45 -6.48 -2.66
N VAL A 100 -9.11 -5.20 -2.50
CA VAL A 100 -9.09 -4.54 -1.18
C VAL A 100 -10.49 -4.47 -0.57
N ALA A 101 -11.50 -4.12 -1.36
CA ALA A 101 -12.89 -4.03 -0.91
C ALA A 101 -13.45 -5.40 -0.52
N SER A 102 -13.11 -6.46 -1.27
CA SER A 102 -13.54 -7.83 -0.99
C SER A 102 -13.07 -8.32 0.39
N LEU A 103 -11.92 -7.84 0.86
CA LEU A 103 -11.43 -8.13 2.22
C LEU A 103 -12.37 -7.61 3.31
N SER A 104 -13.10 -6.51 3.06
CA SER A 104 -14.02 -5.90 4.02
C SER A 104 -15.40 -6.56 4.08
N LEU A 105 -15.78 -7.30 3.03
CA LEU A 105 -17.08 -7.99 2.92
C LEU A 105 -17.09 -9.39 3.56
N LEU A 106 -15.92 -9.88 3.98
CA LEU A 106 -15.73 -11.19 4.61
C LEU A 106 -15.66 -11.12 6.15
N LEU A 107 -16.00 -9.97 6.72
CA LEU A 107 -16.13 -9.73 8.17
C LEU A 107 -17.59 -9.68 8.60
#